data_AF-X0TUY3-F1
#
_entry.id   AF-X0TUY3-F1
#
_cell.length_a   1.000
_cell.length_b   1.000
_cell.length_c   1.000
_cell.angle_alpha   90.00
_cell.angle_beta   90.00
_cell.angle_gamma   90.00
#
_symmetry.space_group_name_H-M   'P 1'
#
loop_
_entity.id
_entity.type
_entity.pdbx_description
1 polymer ?
#
loop_
_entity_poly.entity_id
_entity_poly.type
_entity_poly.pdbx_seq_one_letter_code
_entity_poly.pdbx_strand_id
1 'polypeptide(L)'
;IILMQPPVCAPKVEGFMLKPEYWIEKIGDTEKLILNEEEIIEFNKKSFRKMKYKGFEEWLYDLETYPKTITGEELLNTMKSYSSEEVFPDKTCYDIHAKKISKTFNKEVLYQANFDGIPDEIQVEWGILVKRKEVRAFPTDTVFAEEPKGIDFDLFQLTILPVGSPVAILHQSKNGKWYYIQSIIYKGWVKRENIALAKNKEEVFDYANSDKFLIVTESRIETEPNPFIKEISNILFQMGDKIPLIEFDEIPESIPINNLHAQSPQGCYVVKIPVKDEEG
;
A
#
# COMPACT_ATOMS: atom_id res chain seq x y z
N ILE A 1 -6.79 16.88 39.11
CA ILE A 1 -6.31 15.69 38.37
C ILE A 1 -7.52 15.10 37.68
N ILE A 2 -7.65 15.29 36.36
CA ILE A 2 -8.72 14.63 35.60
C ILE A 2 -8.34 13.15 35.62
N LEU A 3 -9.11 12.33 36.34
CA LEU A 3 -9.00 10.88 36.26
C LEU A 3 -9.30 10.50 34.82
N MET A 4 -8.26 10.18 34.04
CA MET A 4 -8.44 9.64 32.70
C MET A 4 -9.25 8.36 32.82
N GLN A 5 -10.32 8.26 32.03
CA GLN A 5 -11.12 7.04 31.96
C GLN A 5 -10.21 5.90 31.50
N PRO A 6 -10.19 4.75 32.20
CA PRO A 6 -9.41 3.60 31.75
C PRO A 6 -9.95 3.08 30.41
N PRO A 7 -9.11 2.45 29.57
CA PRO A 7 -9.55 1.89 28.31
C PRO A 7 -10.64 0.84 28.53
N VAL A 8 -11.66 0.85 27.66
CA VAL A 8 -12.67 -0.20 27.65
C VAL A 8 -11.99 -1.48 27.16
N CYS A 9 -11.91 -2.48 28.04
CA CYS A 9 -11.28 -3.74 27.74
C CYS A 9 -12.31 -4.76 27.23
N ALA A 10 -11.86 -5.70 26.40
CA ALA A 10 -12.67 -6.86 26.02
C ALA A 10 -13.03 -7.70 27.26
N PRO A 11 -14.08 -8.55 27.22
CA PRO A 11 -14.42 -9.43 28.34
C PRO A 11 -13.20 -10.24 28.82
N LYS A 12 -12.95 -10.24 30.14
CA LYS A 12 -11.81 -10.90 30.79
C LYS A 12 -10.42 -10.31 30.48
N VAL A 13 -10.35 -9.14 29.87
CA VAL A 13 -9.11 -8.38 29.71
C VAL A 13 -9.07 -7.28 30.75
N GLU A 14 -7.95 -7.17 31.45
CA GLU A 14 -7.68 -6.09 32.39
C GLU A 14 -6.69 -5.09 31.79
N GLY A 15 -6.73 -3.83 32.21
CA GLY A 15 -5.96 -2.76 31.57
C GLY A 15 -4.45 -2.99 31.54
N PHE A 16 -3.88 -3.69 32.54
CA PHE A 16 -2.46 -4.05 32.52
C PHE A 16 -2.12 -5.09 31.44
N MET A 17 -3.08 -5.90 30.98
CA MET A 17 -2.89 -6.88 29.91
C MET A 17 -2.78 -6.21 28.53
N LEU A 18 -3.10 -4.92 28.42
CA LEU A 18 -2.93 -4.14 27.19
C LEU A 18 -1.49 -3.64 27.01
N LYS A 19 -0.63 -3.83 28.01
CA LYS A 19 0.77 -3.41 27.99
C LYS A 19 1.67 -4.55 27.51
N PRO A 20 2.60 -4.33 26.56
CA PRO A 20 3.48 -5.39 26.08
C PRO A 20 4.34 -5.99 27.21
N GLU A 21 4.73 -5.18 28.21
CA GLU A 21 5.55 -5.60 29.35
C GLU A 21 4.92 -6.77 30.13
N TYR A 22 3.59 -6.74 30.31
CA TYR A 22 2.86 -7.81 31.00
C TYR A 22 3.04 -9.18 30.33
N TRP A 23 3.12 -9.21 29.00
CA TRP A 23 3.29 -10.43 28.23
C TRP A 23 4.76 -10.85 28.15
N ILE A 24 5.67 -9.88 28.01
CA ILE A 24 7.12 -10.11 27.99
C ILE A 24 7.55 -10.76 29.31
N GLU A 25 7.13 -10.23 30.47
CA GLU A 25 7.46 -10.79 31.79
C GLU A 25 7.02 -12.25 32.00
N LYS A 26 6.08 -12.75 31.19
CA LYS A 26 5.56 -14.12 31.27
C LYS A 26 6.28 -15.11 30.35
N ILE A 27 7.14 -14.62 29.47
CA ILE A 27 7.90 -15.43 28.53
C ILE A 27 9.32 -15.58 29.09
N GLY A 28 9.81 -16.81 29.24
CA GLY A 28 11.12 -17.06 29.86
C GLY A 28 12.33 -16.67 28.98
N ASP A 29 12.14 -16.68 27.67
CA ASP A 29 13.21 -16.53 26.66
C ASP A 29 13.00 -15.26 25.79
N THR A 30 12.63 -14.12 26.39
CA THR A 30 12.27 -12.89 25.62
C THR A 30 13.41 -12.34 24.79
N GLU A 31 14.65 -12.47 25.28
CA GLU A 31 15.86 -11.98 24.61
C GLU A 31 16.49 -13.02 23.68
N LYS A 32 15.88 -14.19 23.53
CA LYS A 32 16.42 -15.26 22.68
C LYS A 32 16.29 -14.85 21.22
N LEU A 33 17.42 -14.80 20.52
CA LEU A 33 17.45 -14.62 19.07
C LEU A 33 16.64 -15.73 18.39
N ILE A 34 15.60 -15.34 17.64
CA ILE A 34 14.72 -16.28 16.93
C ILE A 34 15.30 -16.62 15.55
N LEU A 35 15.70 -15.58 14.79
CA LEU A 35 16.36 -15.69 13.49
C LEU A 35 17.43 -14.61 13.39
N ASN A 36 18.60 -14.97 12.86
CA ASN A 36 19.61 -14.00 12.43
C ASN A 36 19.29 -13.43 11.03
N GLU A 37 20.11 -12.51 10.53
CA GLU A 37 19.91 -11.86 9.23
C GLU A 37 19.85 -12.83 8.05
N GLU A 38 20.78 -13.78 7.97
CA GLU A 38 20.82 -14.79 6.89
C GLU A 38 19.56 -15.68 6.93
N GLU A 39 19.14 -16.06 8.13
CA GLU A 39 17.94 -16.86 8.36
C GLU A 39 16.66 -16.11 7.99
N ILE A 40 16.58 -14.80 8.25
CA ILE A 40 15.46 -13.93 7.82
C ILE A 40 15.39 -13.87 6.30
N ILE A 41 16.53 -13.67 5.62
CA ILE A 41 16.60 -13.62 4.16
C ILE A 41 16.10 -14.94 3.55
N GLU A 42 16.56 -16.09 4.06
CA GLU A 42 16.11 -17.39 3.56
C GLU A 42 14.64 -17.67 3.90
N PHE A 43 14.17 -17.23 5.08
CA PHE A 43 12.76 -17.34 5.46
C PHE A 43 11.85 -16.53 4.51
N ASN A 44 12.26 -15.31 4.15
CA ASN A 44 11.54 -14.48 3.19
C ASN A 44 11.48 -15.14 1.81
N LYS A 45 12.61 -15.63 1.29
CA LYS A 45 12.67 -16.39 0.03
C LYS A 45 11.78 -17.63 0.05
N LYS A 46 11.79 -18.38 1.16
CA LYS A 46 10.94 -19.55 1.36
C LYS A 46 9.45 -19.21 1.32
N SER A 47 9.07 -18.02 1.79
CA SER A 47 7.68 -17.56 1.79
C SER A 47 7.15 -17.38 0.36
N PHE A 48 7.89 -16.69 -0.50
CA PHE A 48 7.55 -16.56 -1.94
C PHE A 48 7.45 -17.93 -2.62
N ARG A 49 8.47 -18.79 -2.45
CA ARG A 49 8.47 -20.16 -3.02
C ARG A 49 7.24 -20.97 -2.59
N LYS A 50 6.84 -20.87 -1.32
CA LYS A 50 5.68 -21.57 -0.76
C LYS A 50 4.37 -21.03 -1.33
N MET A 51 4.24 -19.73 -1.51
CA MET A 51 3.04 -19.10 -2.08
C MET A 51 2.87 -19.50 -3.54
N LYS A 52 3.96 -19.46 -4.33
CA LYS A 52 3.99 -19.98 -5.69
C LYS A 52 3.60 -21.45 -5.77
N TYR A 53 4.24 -22.31 -4.97
CA TYR A 53 3.95 -23.75 -4.96
C TYR A 53 2.48 -24.07 -4.63
N LYS A 54 1.83 -23.23 -3.82
CA LYS A 54 0.41 -23.40 -3.44
C LYS A 54 -0.58 -22.76 -4.41
N GLY A 55 -0.12 -22.09 -5.47
CA GLY A 55 -0.99 -21.35 -6.39
C GLY A 55 -1.54 -20.05 -5.81
N PHE A 56 -0.89 -19.48 -4.79
CA PHE A 56 -1.26 -18.20 -4.16
C PHE A 56 -0.24 -17.10 -4.45
N GLU A 57 0.55 -17.22 -5.53
CA GLU A 57 1.63 -16.29 -5.88
C GLU A 57 1.15 -14.83 -5.94
N GLU A 58 -0.08 -14.60 -6.42
CA GLU A 58 -0.65 -13.25 -6.56
C GLU A 58 -0.98 -12.56 -5.21
N TRP A 59 -0.95 -13.29 -4.09
CA TRP A 59 -1.10 -12.73 -2.73
C TRP A 59 0.25 -12.43 -2.06
N LEU A 60 1.35 -12.97 -2.60
CA LEU A 60 2.70 -12.64 -2.19
C LEU A 60 3.64 -12.88 -3.38
N TYR A 61 3.77 -11.87 -4.23
CA TYR A 61 4.46 -11.97 -5.51
C TYR A 61 5.86 -11.37 -5.40
N ASP A 62 6.86 -12.12 -5.86
CA ASP A 62 8.22 -11.60 -6.02
C ASP A 62 8.27 -10.71 -7.27
N LEU A 63 7.99 -9.42 -7.09
CA LEU A 63 7.89 -8.47 -8.20
C LEU A 63 9.19 -8.33 -9.01
N GLU A 64 10.36 -8.60 -8.42
CA GLU A 64 11.63 -8.61 -9.15
C GLU A 64 11.67 -9.70 -10.23
N THR A 65 10.83 -10.73 -10.10
CA THR A 65 10.65 -11.80 -11.08
C THR A 65 9.45 -11.60 -12.00
N TYR A 66 8.64 -10.55 -11.80
CA TYR A 66 7.46 -10.28 -12.63
C TYR A 66 7.86 -10.12 -14.11
N PRO A 67 7.14 -10.77 -15.04
CA PRO A 67 7.49 -10.77 -16.46
C PRO A 67 7.36 -9.37 -17.07
N LYS A 68 8.10 -9.12 -18.15
CA LYS A 68 8.00 -7.86 -18.92
C LYS A 68 6.68 -7.75 -19.68
N THR A 69 6.10 -8.89 -20.02
CA THR A 69 4.87 -9.02 -20.80
C THR A 69 3.97 -10.07 -20.17
N ILE A 70 2.67 -9.81 -20.14
CA ILE A 70 1.65 -10.81 -19.82
C ILE A 70 0.59 -10.83 -20.92
N THR A 71 -0.18 -11.89 -20.98
CA THR A 71 -1.33 -11.99 -21.86
C THR A 71 -2.57 -11.35 -21.24
N GLY A 72 -3.51 -10.90 -22.06
CA GLY A 72 -4.81 -10.43 -21.59
C GLY A 72 -5.60 -11.52 -20.85
N GLU A 73 -5.43 -12.78 -21.24
CA GLU A 73 -6.04 -13.93 -20.56
C GLU A 73 -5.48 -14.10 -19.14
N GLU A 74 -4.16 -13.99 -18.95
CA GLU A 74 -3.54 -14.02 -17.62
C GLU A 74 -4.09 -12.91 -16.74
N LEU A 75 -4.15 -11.66 -17.24
CA LEU A 75 -4.73 -10.55 -16.47
C LEU A 75 -6.19 -10.80 -16.10
N LEU A 76 -7.03 -11.24 -17.05
CA LEU A 76 -8.44 -11.54 -16.77
C LEU A 76 -8.58 -12.63 -15.71
N ASN A 77 -7.74 -13.66 -15.75
CA ASN A 77 -7.73 -14.73 -14.74
C ASN A 77 -7.31 -14.20 -13.36
N THR A 78 -6.29 -13.33 -13.31
CA THR A 78 -5.89 -12.62 -12.09
C THR A 78 -7.04 -11.77 -11.53
N MET A 79 -7.73 -11.02 -12.38
CA MET A 79 -8.84 -10.13 -11.99
C MET A 79 -10.04 -10.87 -11.39
N LYS A 80 -10.32 -12.13 -11.80
CA LYS A 80 -11.42 -12.94 -11.25
C LYS A 80 -11.40 -13.13 -9.73
N SER A 81 -10.26 -12.92 -9.07
CA SER A 81 -10.19 -13.03 -7.60
C SER A 81 -11.08 -11.99 -6.89
N TYR A 82 -11.07 -10.73 -7.36
CA TYR A 82 -11.69 -9.59 -6.66
C TYR A 82 -12.31 -8.55 -7.59
N SER A 83 -12.15 -8.66 -8.90
CA SER A 83 -12.48 -7.63 -9.87
C SER A 83 -13.02 -8.24 -11.18
N SER A 84 -14.15 -8.92 -11.11
CA SER A 84 -14.86 -9.40 -12.29
C SER A 84 -16.37 -9.28 -12.11
N GLU A 85 -17.12 -9.46 -13.19
CA GLU A 85 -18.59 -9.47 -13.11
C GLU A 85 -19.10 -10.58 -12.18
N GLU A 86 -18.43 -11.75 -12.14
CA GLU A 86 -18.88 -12.88 -11.33
C GLU A 86 -18.71 -12.65 -9.82
N VAL A 87 -17.69 -11.88 -9.41
CA VAL A 87 -17.45 -11.55 -7.99
C VAL A 87 -18.04 -10.22 -7.56
N PHE A 88 -18.70 -9.50 -8.48
CA PHE A 88 -19.36 -8.24 -8.13
C PHE A 88 -20.55 -8.53 -7.18
N PRO A 89 -20.75 -7.74 -6.10
CA PRO A 89 -21.82 -7.98 -5.14
C PRO A 89 -23.21 -8.09 -5.79
N ASP A 90 -23.88 -9.22 -5.57
CA ASP A 90 -25.23 -9.51 -6.08
C ASP A 90 -26.34 -8.98 -5.16
N LYS A 91 -26.02 -8.81 -3.87
CA LYS A 91 -26.88 -8.23 -2.85
C LYS A 91 -27.04 -6.71 -3.04
N THR A 92 -28.04 -6.15 -2.36
CA THR A 92 -28.16 -4.68 -2.24
C THR A 92 -27.03 -4.17 -1.35
N CYS A 93 -26.21 -3.27 -1.89
CA CYS A 93 -25.17 -2.58 -1.13
C CYS A 93 -25.58 -1.15 -0.78
N TYR A 94 -24.86 -0.58 0.19
CA TYR A 94 -25.09 0.77 0.73
C TYR A 94 -23.80 1.59 0.63
N ASP A 95 -23.96 2.88 0.32
CA ASP A 95 -22.86 3.84 0.35
C ASP A 95 -22.51 4.28 1.79
N ILE A 96 -21.49 5.14 1.90
CA ILE A 96 -21.04 5.69 3.19
C ILE A 96 -22.12 6.52 3.93
N HIS A 97 -23.20 6.90 3.26
CA HIS A 97 -24.35 7.59 3.86
C HIS A 97 -25.51 6.63 4.16
N ALA A 98 -25.25 5.32 4.15
CA ALA A 98 -26.24 4.25 4.31
C ALA A 98 -27.37 4.30 3.28
N LYS A 99 -27.13 4.88 2.09
CA LYS A 99 -28.09 4.90 0.99
C LYS A 99 -27.85 3.72 0.07
N LYS A 100 -28.95 3.10 -0.41
CA LYS A 100 -28.89 1.99 -1.35
C LYS A 100 -28.17 2.42 -2.64
N ILE A 101 -27.19 1.61 -3.05
CA ILE A 101 -26.50 1.79 -4.32
C ILE A 101 -27.42 1.30 -5.45
N SER A 102 -27.56 2.12 -6.48
CA SER A 102 -28.42 1.79 -7.62
C SER A 102 -27.78 0.76 -8.55
N LYS A 103 -28.60 -0.07 -9.21
CA LYS A 103 -28.10 -1.00 -10.24
C LYS A 103 -27.40 -0.29 -11.39
N THR A 104 -27.82 0.94 -11.72
CA THR A 104 -27.15 1.76 -12.75
C THR A 104 -25.73 2.13 -12.32
N PHE A 105 -25.53 2.46 -11.04
CA PHE A 105 -24.20 2.73 -10.52
C PHE A 105 -23.32 1.48 -10.51
N ASN A 106 -23.86 0.30 -10.15
CA ASN A 106 -23.12 -0.95 -10.24
C ASN A 106 -22.61 -1.21 -11.67
N LYS A 107 -23.48 -1.01 -12.67
CA LYS A 107 -23.10 -1.13 -14.09
C LYS A 107 -22.03 -0.11 -14.50
N GLU A 108 -22.09 1.11 -13.97
CA GLU A 108 -21.07 2.12 -14.22
C GLU A 108 -19.71 1.69 -13.65
N VAL A 109 -19.67 1.14 -12.43
CA VAL A 109 -18.43 0.66 -11.81
C VAL A 109 -17.79 -0.47 -12.64
N LEU A 110 -18.59 -1.43 -13.10
CA LEU A 110 -18.13 -2.50 -14.00
C LEU A 110 -17.66 -1.96 -15.36
N TYR A 111 -18.40 -1.02 -15.93
CA TYR A 111 -18.02 -0.35 -17.18
C TYR A 111 -16.69 0.39 -17.05
N GLN A 112 -16.42 1.03 -15.90
CA GLN A 112 -15.15 1.70 -15.63
C GLN A 112 -13.97 0.74 -15.48
N ALA A 113 -14.20 -0.52 -15.07
CA ALA A 113 -13.15 -1.54 -15.02
C ALA A 113 -12.58 -1.93 -16.40
N ASN A 114 -13.29 -1.58 -17.48
CA ASN A 114 -12.78 -1.64 -18.85
C ASN A 114 -12.26 -3.03 -19.27
N PHE A 115 -12.98 -4.10 -18.92
CA PHE A 115 -12.57 -5.47 -19.24
C PHE A 115 -12.40 -5.70 -20.75
N ASP A 116 -13.31 -5.16 -21.57
CA ASP A 116 -13.24 -5.25 -23.03
C ASP A 116 -12.06 -4.49 -23.66
N GLY A 117 -11.41 -3.61 -22.88
CA GLY A 117 -10.26 -2.82 -23.32
C GLY A 117 -8.91 -3.48 -23.05
N ILE A 118 -8.90 -4.70 -22.50
CA ILE A 118 -7.68 -5.46 -22.23
C ILE A 118 -7.14 -6.02 -23.57
N PRO A 119 -5.91 -5.68 -23.98
CA PRO A 119 -5.32 -6.23 -25.20
C PRO A 119 -4.85 -7.67 -25.02
N ASP A 120 -4.62 -8.38 -26.12
CA ASP A 120 -4.12 -9.76 -26.10
C ASP A 120 -2.73 -9.88 -25.43
N GLU A 121 -1.89 -8.85 -25.60
CA GLU A 121 -0.56 -8.74 -25.00
C GLU A 121 -0.43 -7.39 -24.28
N ILE A 122 0.05 -7.43 -23.04
CA ILE A 122 0.23 -6.28 -22.16
C ILE A 122 1.71 -6.13 -21.86
N GLN A 123 2.26 -4.97 -22.20
CA GLN A 123 3.59 -4.55 -21.74
C GLN A 123 3.46 -4.03 -20.32
N VAL A 124 4.21 -4.63 -19.38
CA VAL A 124 4.13 -4.26 -17.97
C VAL A 124 4.84 -2.93 -17.74
N GLU A 125 4.07 -1.94 -17.30
CA GLU A 125 4.60 -0.66 -16.84
C GLU A 125 4.93 -0.74 -15.34
N TRP A 126 5.82 0.14 -14.88
CA TRP A 126 6.30 0.14 -13.50
C TRP A 126 5.99 1.46 -12.84
N GLY A 127 5.72 1.42 -11.54
CA GLY A 127 5.49 2.61 -10.76
C GLY A 127 5.72 2.40 -9.28
N ILE A 128 5.62 3.50 -8.54
CA ILE A 128 5.79 3.54 -7.10
C ILE A 128 4.69 4.37 -6.45
N LEU A 129 4.19 3.94 -5.30
CA LEU A 129 3.20 4.73 -4.57
C LEU A 129 3.84 5.98 -3.97
N VAL A 130 3.28 7.14 -4.28
CA VAL A 130 3.71 8.43 -3.70
C VAL A 130 2.96 8.79 -2.41
N LYS A 131 1.88 8.05 -2.12
CA LYS A 131 1.05 8.22 -0.93
C LYS A 131 0.58 6.87 -0.42
N ARG A 132 0.48 6.73 0.90
CA ARG A 132 -0.20 5.60 1.54
C ARG A 132 -1.65 5.57 1.06
N LYS A 133 -2.04 4.51 0.36
CA LYS A 133 -3.35 4.46 -0.30
C LYS A 133 -3.93 3.05 -0.39
N GLU A 134 -5.26 3.00 -0.40
CA GLU A 134 -6.01 1.79 -0.59
C GLU A 134 -5.82 1.13 -1.96
N VAL A 135 -5.80 -0.20 -1.94
CA VAL A 135 -6.03 -1.07 -3.10
C VAL A 135 -7.47 -1.53 -3.05
N ARG A 136 -8.20 -1.37 -4.15
CA ARG A 136 -9.64 -1.59 -4.21
C ARG A 136 -10.03 -2.71 -5.18
N ALA A 137 -11.18 -3.33 -4.92
CA ALA A 137 -11.76 -4.39 -5.76
C ALA A 137 -12.19 -3.86 -7.12
N PHE A 138 -12.70 -2.63 -7.19
CA PHE A 138 -13.17 -2.00 -8.41
C PHE A 138 -12.77 -0.51 -8.43
N PRO A 139 -12.71 0.13 -9.62
CA PRO A 139 -12.20 1.50 -9.78
C PRO A 139 -13.23 2.56 -9.36
N THR A 140 -13.57 2.62 -8.07
CA THR A 140 -14.54 3.56 -7.50
C THR A 140 -14.14 3.99 -6.09
N ASP A 141 -14.41 5.24 -5.75
CA ASP A 141 -14.25 5.78 -4.38
C ASP A 141 -15.43 5.44 -3.46
N THR A 142 -16.52 4.93 -4.04
CA THR A 142 -17.72 4.62 -3.27
C THR A 142 -17.49 3.39 -2.39
N VAL A 143 -17.86 3.51 -1.12
CA VAL A 143 -17.97 2.39 -0.18
C VAL A 143 -19.10 1.47 -0.61
N PHE A 144 -18.87 0.17 -0.59
CA PHE A 144 -19.90 -0.85 -0.79
C PHE A 144 -20.08 -1.66 0.49
N ALA A 145 -21.05 -1.29 1.32
CA ALA A 145 -21.38 -2.03 2.53
C ALA A 145 -22.56 -2.99 2.29
N GLU A 146 -22.53 -4.20 2.87
CA GLU A 146 -23.67 -5.14 2.79
C GLU A 146 -24.89 -4.65 3.59
N GLU A 147 -24.64 -3.89 4.66
CA GLU A 147 -25.68 -3.42 5.59
C GLU A 147 -25.56 -1.91 5.85
N PRO A 148 -26.69 -1.20 6.05
CA PRO A 148 -26.67 0.24 6.32
C PRO A 148 -26.04 0.58 7.68
N LYS A 149 -25.95 -0.39 8.60
CA LYS A 149 -25.30 -0.21 9.92
C LYS A 149 -23.82 -0.59 9.92
N GLY A 150 -23.33 -1.20 8.83
CA GLY A 150 -21.96 -1.67 8.69
C GLY A 150 -21.21 -0.89 7.60
N ILE A 151 -21.43 0.42 7.50
CA ILE A 151 -20.77 1.28 6.49
C ILE A 151 -19.25 1.38 6.67
N ASP A 152 -18.72 0.94 7.81
CA ASP A 152 -17.31 0.76 8.11
C ASP A 152 -16.71 -0.51 7.48
N PHE A 153 -17.56 -1.45 7.02
CA PHE A 153 -17.16 -2.65 6.28
C PHE A 153 -17.35 -2.44 4.79
N ASP A 154 -16.36 -1.82 4.14
CA ASP A 154 -16.32 -1.64 2.70
C ASP A 154 -15.86 -2.92 1.98
N LEU A 155 -16.76 -3.60 1.27
CA LEU A 155 -16.46 -4.79 0.47
C LEU A 155 -15.38 -4.55 -0.58
N PHE A 156 -15.23 -3.31 -1.05
CA PHE A 156 -14.25 -2.98 -2.09
C PHE A 156 -12.91 -2.55 -1.52
N GLN A 157 -12.77 -2.38 -0.20
CA GLN A 157 -11.49 -2.11 0.44
C GLN A 157 -10.73 -3.42 0.63
N LEU A 158 -9.65 -3.64 -0.13
CA LEU A 158 -8.88 -4.88 -0.06
C LEU A 158 -7.71 -4.77 0.93
N THR A 159 -6.87 -3.76 0.73
CA THR A 159 -5.71 -3.50 1.58
C THR A 159 -5.26 -2.04 1.44
N ILE A 160 -4.20 -1.65 2.17
CA ILE A 160 -3.50 -0.38 2.02
C ILE A 160 -2.03 -0.67 1.74
N LEU A 161 -1.47 0.03 0.76
CA LEU A 161 -0.05 -0.01 0.45
C LEU A 161 0.65 1.26 1.00
N PRO A 162 1.84 1.12 1.58
CA PRO A 162 2.62 2.27 2.06
C PRO A 162 3.22 3.10 0.92
N VAL A 163 3.65 4.31 1.26
CA VAL A 163 4.49 5.15 0.38
C VAL A 163 5.75 4.37 0.01
N GLY A 164 6.20 4.49 -1.24
CA GLY A 164 7.37 3.76 -1.72
C GLY A 164 7.09 2.32 -2.13
N SER A 165 5.83 1.86 -2.10
CA SER A 165 5.50 0.50 -2.54
C SER A 165 5.70 0.35 -4.04
N PRO A 166 6.52 -0.63 -4.49
CA PRO A 166 6.68 -0.93 -5.90
C PRO A 166 5.43 -1.61 -6.46
N VAL A 167 5.04 -1.24 -7.68
CA VAL A 167 3.89 -1.83 -8.38
C VAL A 167 4.19 -2.09 -9.86
N ALA A 168 3.70 -3.23 -10.35
CA ALA A 168 3.53 -3.51 -11.77
C ALA A 168 2.14 -3.01 -12.19
N ILE A 169 2.07 -2.18 -13.22
CA ILE A 169 0.84 -1.60 -13.76
C ILE A 169 0.40 -2.44 -14.96
N LEU A 170 -0.82 -2.97 -14.89
CA LEU A 170 -1.30 -4.00 -15.81
C LEU A 170 -2.47 -3.55 -16.67
N HIS A 171 -3.27 -2.60 -16.17
CA HIS A 171 -4.45 -2.09 -16.89
C HIS A 171 -4.87 -0.71 -16.41
N GLN A 172 -5.71 -0.03 -17.19
CA GLN A 172 -6.27 1.27 -16.85
C GLN A 172 -7.79 1.28 -16.95
N SER A 173 -8.43 1.98 -16.01
CA SER A 173 -9.87 2.20 -16.04
C SER A 173 -10.27 3.05 -17.25
N LYS A 174 -11.54 2.95 -17.66
CA LYS A 174 -12.04 3.62 -18.86
C LYS A 174 -11.91 5.14 -18.83
N ASN A 175 -12.05 5.72 -17.64
CA ASN A 175 -11.87 7.16 -17.40
C ASN A 175 -10.41 7.59 -17.15
N GLY A 176 -9.45 6.66 -17.19
CA GLY A 176 -8.02 6.93 -16.99
C GLY A 176 -7.60 7.25 -15.55
N LYS A 177 -8.52 7.20 -14.58
CA LYS A 177 -8.27 7.62 -13.18
C LYS A 177 -7.70 6.53 -12.28
N TRP A 178 -7.73 5.27 -12.71
CA TRP A 178 -7.28 4.13 -11.92
C TRP A 178 -6.37 3.23 -12.72
N TYR A 179 -5.39 2.66 -12.04
CA TYR A 179 -4.58 1.57 -12.52
C TYR A 179 -4.98 0.28 -11.82
N TYR A 180 -5.08 -0.81 -12.57
CA TYR A 180 -5.04 -2.14 -11.99
C TYR A 180 -3.58 -2.55 -11.85
N ILE A 181 -3.16 -2.91 -10.64
CA ILE A 181 -1.77 -3.19 -10.31
C ILE A 181 -1.58 -4.57 -9.70
N GLN A 182 -0.37 -5.10 -9.80
CA GLN A 182 0.18 -6.11 -8.91
C GLN A 182 1.25 -5.44 -8.02
N SER A 183 1.11 -5.57 -6.71
CA SER A 183 2.12 -5.23 -5.71
C SER A 183 2.76 -6.49 -5.13
N ILE A 184 3.70 -6.35 -4.19
CA ILE A 184 4.28 -7.52 -3.50
C ILE A 184 3.21 -8.31 -2.74
N ILE A 185 2.29 -7.64 -2.04
CA ILE A 185 1.36 -8.30 -1.11
C ILE A 185 -0.07 -8.41 -1.62
N TYR A 186 -0.41 -7.74 -2.73
CA TYR A 186 -1.79 -7.67 -3.21
C TYR A 186 -1.92 -7.17 -4.64
N LYS A 187 -3.11 -7.29 -5.20
CA LYS A 187 -3.49 -6.80 -6.54
C LYS A 187 -4.86 -6.14 -6.54
N GLY A 188 -5.07 -5.16 -7.40
CA GLY A 188 -6.35 -4.44 -7.47
C GLY A 188 -6.21 -3.04 -8.04
N TRP A 189 -7.25 -2.23 -7.85
CA TRP A 189 -7.33 -0.87 -8.37
C TRP A 189 -6.76 0.15 -7.40
N VAL A 190 -5.85 0.99 -7.89
CA VAL A 190 -5.30 2.14 -7.17
C VAL A 190 -5.49 3.38 -8.03
N LYS A 191 -5.80 4.53 -7.42
CA LYS A 191 -5.92 5.77 -8.18
C LYS A 191 -4.58 6.13 -8.81
N ARG A 192 -4.62 6.50 -10.08
CA ARG A 192 -3.47 6.94 -10.87
C ARG A 192 -2.72 8.12 -10.24
N GLU A 193 -3.42 9.01 -9.55
CA GLU A 193 -2.81 10.18 -8.89
C GLU A 193 -1.86 9.80 -7.72
N ASN A 194 -1.98 8.59 -7.19
CA ASN A 194 -1.17 8.11 -6.06
C ASN A 194 -0.01 7.20 -6.50
N ILE A 195 0.19 7.03 -7.81
CA ILE A 195 1.31 6.27 -8.38
C ILE A 195 2.10 7.21 -9.28
N ALA A 196 3.41 7.30 -9.05
CA ALA A 196 4.37 7.88 -9.98
C ALA A 196 4.86 6.79 -10.93
N LEU A 197 4.90 7.08 -12.23
CA LEU A 197 5.44 6.16 -13.22
C LEU A 197 6.97 6.14 -13.11
N ALA A 198 7.55 4.96 -13.28
CA ALA A 198 8.99 4.79 -13.37
C ALA A 198 9.38 4.57 -14.82
N LYS A 199 10.59 5.00 -15.19
CA LYS A 199 11.16 4.80 -16.53
C LYS A 199 11.29 3.31 -16.85
N ASN A 200 11.57 2.51 -15.83
CA ASN A 200 11.78 1.07 -15.94
C ASN A 200 11.67 0.40 -14.57
N LYS A 201 11.82 -0.92 -14.59
CA LYS A 201 11.80 -1.77 -13.40
C LYS A 201 12.94 -1.43 -12.44
N GLU A 202 14.12 -1.19 -13.00
CA GLU A 202 15.35 -0.96 -12.25
C GLU A 202 15.22 0.27 -11.34
N GLU A 203 14.68 1.39 -11.83
CA GLU A 203 14.46 2.62 -11.05
C GLU A 203 13.57 2.40 -9.82
N VAL A 204 12.56 1.53 -9.93
CA VAL A 204 11.68 1.17 -8.81
C VAL A 204 12.43 0.37 -7.75
N PHE A 205 13.21 -0.62 -8.16
CA PHE A 205 13.92 -1.50 -7.22
C PHE A 205 15.18 -0.86 -6.64
N ASP A 206 15.81 0.08 -7.34
CA ASP A 206 16.88 0.92 -6.78
C ASP A 206 16.38 1.69 -5.54
N TYR A 207 15.14 2.19 -5.58
CA TYR A 207 14.50 2.79 -4.41
C TYR A 207 14.13 1.73 -3.36
N ALA A 208 13.38 0.69 -3.75
CA ALA A 208 12.82 -0.29 -2.80
C ALA A 208 13.91 -1.08 -2.05
N ASN A 209 15.02 -1.38 -2.73
CA ASN A 209 16.12 -2.19 -2.23
C ASN A 209 17.27 -1.36 -1.63
N SER A 210 17.08 -0.06 -1.40
CA SER A 210 18.05 0.77 -0.68
C SER A 210 18.54 0.08 0.60
N ASP A 211 19.85 -0.02 0.77
CA ASP A 211 20.54 -0.64 1.90
C ASP A 211 20.59 0.28 3.13
N LYS A 212 20.53 1.60 2.89
CA LYS A 212 20.35 2.62 3.93
C LYS A 212 18.89 3.02 4.02
N PHE A 213 18.26 2.66 5.13
CA PHE A 213 16.85 2.90 5.36
C PHE A 213 16.54 2.99 6.85
N LEU A 214 15.38 3.55 7.14
CA LEU A 214 14.72 3.48 8.44
C LEU A 214 13.56 2.48 8.36
N ILE A 215 13.28 1.82 9.48
CA ILE A 215 12.03 1.08 9.69
C ILE A 215 11.22 1.81 10.75
N VAL A 216 9.97 2.09 10.44
CA VAL A 216 9.05 2.69 11.41
C VAL A 216 8.63 1.63 12.44
N THR A 217 8.85 1.91 13.72
CA THR A 217 8.44 1.03 14.83
C THR A 217 7.20 1.55 15.56
N GLU A 218 6.90 2.83 15.42
CA GLU A 218 5.73 3.47 16.02
C GLU A 218 4.46 3.22 15.20
N SER A 219 3.29 3.25 15.87
CA SER A 219 2.01 3.00 15.19
C SER A 219 1.68 4.00 14.07
N ARG A 220 2.16 5.25 14.21
CA ARG A 220 1.90 6.36 13.31
C ARG A 220 3.00 7.42 13.46
N ILE A 221 3.66 7.78 12.36
CA ILE A 221 4.58 8.95 12.30
C ILE A 221 4.31 9.75 11.02
N GLU A 222 4.68 11.03 11.03
CA GLU A 222 4.58 11.89 9.85
C GLU A 222 5.92 12.61 9.61
N THR A 223 6.27 12.88 8.35
CA THR A 223 7.38 13.78 8.04
C THR A 223 7.05 15.20 8.48
N GLU A 224 8.09 16.01 8.70
CA GLU A 224 7.93 17.42 9.03
C GLU A 224 7.07 18.15 7.98
N PRO A 225 6.22 19.11 8.39
CA PRO A 225 5.43 19.90 7.45
C PRO A 225 6.33 20.68 6.49
N ASN A 226 6.13 20.58 5.18
CA ASN A 226 6.93 21.31 4.19
C ASN A 226 6.07 22.39 3.52
N PRO A 227 6.33 23.70 3.78
CA PRO A 227 5.51 24.77 3.22
C PRO A 227 5.84 25.10 1.75
N PHE A 228 6.90 24.52 1.19
CA PHE A 228 7.37 24.80 -0.17
C PHE A 228 7.05 23.68 -1.17
N ILE A 229 7.06 22.43 -0.72
CA ILE A 229 6.75 21.24 -1.52
C ILE A 229 5.62 20.48 -0.82
N LYS A 230 4.39 20.69 -1.30
CA LYS A 230 3.18 20.10 -0.71
C LYS A 230 3.15 18.58 -0.83
N GLU A 231 3.79 18.06 -1.88
CA GLU A 231 3.84 16.65 -2.24
C GLU A 231 4.59 15.80 -1.21
N ILE A 232 5.50 16.42 -0.43
CA ILE A 232 6.31 15.74 0.60
C ILE A 232 6.02 16.24 2.03
N SER A 233 4.99 17.06 2.21
CA SER A 233 4.57 17.56 3.51
C SER A 233 3.72 16.54 4.25
N ASN A 234 3.98 16.31 5.55
CA ASN A 234 3.15 15.48 6.43
C ASN A 234 2.88 14.07 5.87
N ILE A 235 3.92 13.44 5.32
CA ILE A 235 3.80 12.10 4.75
C ILE A 235 3.66 11.10 5.88
N LEU A 236 2.50 10.43 5.89
CA LEU A 236 2.14 9.45 6.89
C LEU A 236 2.82 8.10 6.65
N PHE A 237 3.52 7.62 7.67
CA PHE A 237 4.04 6.27 7.76
C PHE A 237 3.48 5.53 8.99
N GLN A 238 3.45 4.21 8.91
CA GLN A 238 3.03 3.32 9.99
C GLN A 238 4.08 2.25 10.27
N MET A 239 3.93 1.57 11.41
CA MET A 239 4.82 0.48 11.81
C MET A 239 5.05 -0.53 10.67
N GLY A 240 6.31 -0.82 10.38
CA GLY A 240 6.74 -1.72 9.31
C GLY A 240 7.09 -1.03 8.00
N ASP A 241 6.74 0.24 7.82
CA ASP A 241 7.11 0.99 6.61
C ASP A 241 8.64 1.18 6.56
N LYS A 242 9.22 0.89 5.39
CA LYS A 242 10.64 1.12 5.07
C LYS A 242 10.81 2.45 4.36
N ILE A 243 11.69 3.29 4.86
CA ILE A 243 11.95 4.63 4.31
C ILE A 243 13.43 4.76 3.93
N PRO A 244 13.78 4.81 2.64
CA PRO A 244 15.17 5.00 2.21
C PRO A 244 15.75 6.33 2.70
N LEU A 245 17.01 6.30 3.13
CA LEU A 245 17.76 7.50 3.55
C LEU A 245 18.45 8.17 2.35
N ILE A 246 18.66 9.49 2.46
CA ILE A 246 19.61 10.18 1.59
C ILE A 246 21.03 9.88 2.06
N GLU A 247 21.95 9.75 1.11
CA GLU A 247 23.37 9.60 1.41
C GLU A 247 23.91 10.84 2.14
N PHE A 248 24.76 10.65 3.15
CA PHE A 248 25.14 11.73 4.05
C PHE A 248 25.79 12.92 3.31
N ASP A 249 26.60 12.64 2.30
CA ASP A 249 27.26 13.61 1.42
C ASP A 249 26.31 14.26 0.39
N GLU A 250 25.11 13.71 0.21
CA GLU A 250 24.06 14.25 -0.67
C GLU A 250 23.00 15.06 0.09
N ILE A 251 23.07 15.14 1.43
CA ILE A 251 22.11 15.91 2.22
C ILE A 251 22.25 17.42 1.90
N PRO A 252 21.19 18.08 1.40
CA PRO A 252 21.26 19.50 1.11
C PRO A 252 21.25 20.34 2.39
N GLU A 253 21.87 21.52 2.35
CA GLU A 253 21.85 22.48 3.48
C GLU A 253 20.43 22.95 3.83
N SER A 254 19.51 22.92 2.86
CA SER A 254 18.11 23.31 3.03
C SER A 254 17.18 22.43 2.18
N ILE A 255 15.93 22.23 2.64
CA ILE A 255 14.89 21.49 1.91
C ILE A 255 13.63 22.35 1.72
N PRO A 256 13.34 22.83 0.49
CA PRO A 256 14.04 22.61 -0.78
C PRO A 256 15.45 23.23 -0.84
N ILE A 257 16.28 22.71 -1.75
CA ILE A 257 17.66 23.14 -1.96
C ILE A 257 17.69 24.63 -2.33
N ASN A 258 18.68 25.36 -1.80
CA ASN A 258 18.93 26.78 -2.06
C ASN A 258 17.79 27.73 -1.64
N ASN A 259 16.99 27.37 -0.64
CA ASN A 259 15.96 28.23 -0.08
C ASN A 259 16.33 28.66 1.34
N LEU A 260 16.61 29.94 1.55
CA LEU A 260 17.03 30.48 2.85
C LEU A 260 15.95 30.41 3.94
N HIS A 261 14.69 30.16 3.55
CA HIS A 261 13.57 29.98 4.46
C HIS A 261 13.15 28.50 4.60
N ALA A 262 13.87 27.58 3.93
CA ALA A 262 13.61 26.16 3.99
C ALA A 262 14.04 25.53 5.32
N GLN A 263 13.60 24.29 5.52
CA GLN A 263 13.94 23.50 6.69
C GLN A 263 15.41 23.10 6.63
N SER A 264 16.06 23.18 7.79
CA SER A 264 17.40 22.61 8.01
C SER A 264 17.28 21.13 8.36
N PRO A 265 18.18 20.26 7.88
CA PRO A 265 18.22 18.85 8.25
C PRO A 265 18.72 18.60 9.70
N GLN A 266 19.09 19.65 10.44
CA GLN A 266 19.72 19.52 11.75
C GLN A 266 18.83 18.83 12.78
N GLY A 267 19.32 17.71 13.33
CA GLY A 267 18.59 16.92 14.32
C GLY A 267 17.55 15.95 13.73
N CYS A 268 17.47 15.85 12.41
CA CYS A 268 16.52 15.01 11.69
C CYS A 268 17.23 13.98 10.81
N TYR A 269 16.53 12.89 10.50
CA TYR A 269 16.90 12.04 9.37
C TYR A 269 16.38 12.65 8.08
N VAL A 270 17.18 12.59 7.01
CA VAL A 270 16.77 13.02 5.67
C VAL A 270 16.48 11.79 4.83
N VAL A 271 15.27 11.74 4.28
CA VAL A 271 14.71 10.56 3.61
C VAL A 271 14.39 10.83 2.14
N LYS A 272 14.44 9.80 1.31
CA LYS A 272 13.98 9.84 -0.08
C LYS A 272 12.48 9.58 -0.10
N ILE A 273 11.70 10.48 -0.70
CA ILE A 273 10.26 10.33 -0.90
C ILE A 273 9.98 10.35 -2.40
N PRO A 274 9.30 9.33 -2.96
CA PRO A 274 8.91 9.36 -4.36
C PRO A 274 7.87 10.45 -4.58
N VAL A 275 8.05 11.22 -5.64
CA VAL A 275 7.12 12.26 -6.07
C VAL A 275 6.69 11.99 -7.50
N LYS A 276 5.52 12.50 -7.85
CA LYS A 276 4.94 12.40 -9.20
C LYS A 276 5.11 13.74 -9.88
N ASP A 277 5.75 13.76 -11.05
CA ASP A 277 5.89 14.97 -11.85
C ASP A 277 4.72 15.14 -12.84
N GLU A 278 4.83 16.06 -13.79
CA GLU A 278 3.79 16.33 -14.79
C GLU A 278 3.65 15.21 -15.83
N GLU A 279 4.71 14.42 -16.06
CA GLU A 279 4.71 13.29 -16.99
C GLU A 279 4.12 12.02 -16.34
N GLY A 280 4.19 11.96 -15.00
CA GLY A 280 3.29 11.19 -14.15
C GLY A 280 3.93 10.05 -13.39
#